data_AF-A0AAE6V4U4-F1
#
_entry.id   AF-A0AAE6V4U4-F1
#
_cell.length_a   1.000
_cell.length_b   1.000
_cell.length_c   1.000
_cell.angle_alpha   90.00
_cell.angle_beta   90.00
_cell.angle_gamma   90.00
#
_symmetry.space_group_name_H-M   'P 1'
#
loop_
_entity.id
_entity.type
_entity.pdbx_description
1 polymer ?
#
loop_
_entity_poly.entity_id
_entity_poly.type
_entity_poly.pdbx_seq_one_letter_code
_entity_poly.pdbx_strand_id
1 'polypeptide(L)'
;MILNTPTSEDFFKTGKELLSFAWDIVAKLLVSLNEAEQYGIDPSEVSEEYWSLSQRHLTTALTITQQGVELAIKGRICAISPYILISDSPSKWPSPYNGSLDFSIFRTIDAQDLIKVHDTFSDTPFEGGFVDAFNNLREKRNTIMHSVSKSLEVTFNDVLSTLLFMHKTLFPNDSWARLRFDALKNSPSTELGSSELITNEACLELFYIIEALQPAQVKEYFKIDKKKRAYYCPHCHDEASRDYGDYEPKLARLTMPQATCNILYCPVCDDEYEVERTDCTKEYVGYCPGNVISSYGSCMTCGH
;
A
#
# COMPACT_ATOMS: atom_id res chain seq x y z
N MET A 1 -29.05 -15.01 -22.04
CA MET A 1 -27.58 -14.99 -21.92
C MET A 1 -27.22 -13.88 -20.95
N ILE A 2 -26.27 -14.11 -20.05
CA ILE A 2 -25.76 -13.06 -19.15
C ILE A 2 -24.55 -12.41 -19.84
N LEU A 3 -24.56 -11.08 -19.94
CA LEU A 3 -23.51 -10.25 -20.54
C LEU A 3 -22.68 -9.58 -19.44
N ASN A 4 -21.50 -9.08 -19.82
CA ASN A 4 -20.61 -8.29 -18.95
C ASN A 4 -20.36 -8.97 -17.60
N THR A 5 -20.19 -10.30 -17.65
CA THR A 5 -19.85 -11.08 -16.47
C THR A 5 -18.44 -10.67 -16.02
N PRO A 6 -18.26 -10.25 -14.75
CA PRO A 6 -16.97 -9.77 -14.28
C PRO A 6 -15.96 -10.91 -14.28
N THR A 7 -14.69 -10.55 -14.40
CA THR A 7 -13.55 -11.43 -14.20
C THR A 7 -12.98 -11.25 -12.80
N SER A 8 -12.14 -12.17 -12.34
CA SER A 8 -11.40 -12.01 -11.09
C SER A 8 -10.49 -10.78 -11.12
N GLU A 9 -9.89 -10.48 -12.26
CA GLU A 9 -8.99 -9.35 -12.44
C GLU A 9 -9.70 -8.00 -12.30
N ASP A 10 -10.95 -7.88 -12.78
CA ASP A 10 -11.75 -6.66 -12.58
C ASP A 10 -11.89 -6.32 -11.09
N PHE A 11 -12.17 -7.33 -10.27
CA PHE A 11 -12.27 -7.19 -8.82
C PHE A 11 -10.92 -6.92 -8.15
N PHE A 12 -9.85 -7.60 -8.56
CA PHE A 12 -8.53 -7.39 -7.98
C PHE A 12 -8.00 -5.99 -8.29
N LYS A 13 -8.15 -5.52 -9.54
CA LYS A 13 -7.75 -4.18 -9.95
C LYS A 13 -8.46 -3.12 -9.12
N THR A 14 -9.80 -3.13 -9.07
CA THR A 14 -10.54 -2.15 -8.28
C THR A 14 -10.26 -2.28 -6.78
N GLY A 15 -10.08 -3.51 -6.28
CA GLY A 15 -9.69 -3.75 -4.89
C GLY A 15 -8.36 -3.06 -4.54
N LYS A 16 -7.33 -3.26 -5.37
CA LYS A 16 -6.00 -2.64 -5.22
C LYS A 16 -6.05 -1.11 -5.34
N GLU A 17 -6.83 -0.58 -6.28
CA GLU A 17 -7.05 0.87 -6.44
C GLU A 17 -7.65 1.50 -5.17
N LEU A 18 -8.68 0.85 -4.59
CA LEU A 18 -9.26 1.31 -3.33
C LEU A 18 -8.26 1.27 -2.17
N LEU A 19 -7.46 0.21 -2.06
CA LEU A 19 -6.38 0.17 -1.07
C LEU A 19 -5.40 1.34 -1.29
N SER A 20 -5.04 1.64 -2.54
CA SER A 20 -4.16 2.79 -2.82
C SER A 20 -4.81 4.13 -2.44
N PHE A 21 -6.13 4.30 -2.58
CA PHE A 21 -6.81 5.50 -2.11
C PHE A 21 -6.85 5.62 -0.59
N ALA A 22 -7.05 4.51 0.11
CA ALA A 22 -6.97 4.50 1.57
C ALA A 22 -5.57 4.88 2.05
N TRP A 23 -4.53 4.35 1.39
CA TRP A 23 -3.15 4.72 1.64
C TRP A 23 -2.88 6.20 1.38
N ASP A 24 -3.32 6.73 0.25
CA ASP A 24 -3.14 8.14 -0.12
C ASP A 24 -3.67 9.08 0.98
N ILE A 25 -4.83 8.77 1.56
CA ILE A 25 -5.40 9.55 2.67
C ILE A 25 -4.46 9.56 3.88
N VAL A 26 -3.96 8.40 4.31
CA VAL A 26 -3.12 8.32 5.52
C VAL A 26 -1.70 8.80 5.29
N ALA A 27 -1.14 8.56 4.09
CA ALA A 27 0.17 9.02 3.69
C ALA A 27 0.22 10.55 3.66
N LYS A 28 -0.80 11.21 3.10
CA LYS A 28 -0.90 12.68 3.09
C LYS A 28 -0.93 13.28 4.49
N LEU A 29 -1.69 12.69 5.42
CA LEU A 29 -1.69 13.15 6.82
C LEU A 29 -0.27 13.07 7.40
N LEU A 30 0.40 11.93 7.23
CA LEU A 30 1.73 11.74 7.80
C LEU A 30 2.77 12.66 7.13
N VAL A 31 2.76 12.78 5.80
CA VAL A 31 3.67 13.65 5.06
C VAL A 31 3.47 15.11 5.48
N SER A 32 2.22 15.61 5.48
CA SER A 32 1.93 16.98 5.92
C SER A 32 2.35 17.26 7.36
N LEU A 33 2.21 16.27 8.25
CA LEU A 33 2.66 16.38 9.63
C LEU A 33 4.18 16.50 9.73
N ASN A 34 4.94 15.69 9.00
CA ASN A 34 6.40 15.71 9.06
C ASN A 34 6.99 16.93 8.31
N GLU A 35 6.38 17.37 7.21
CA GLU A 35 6.79 18.58 6.50
C GLU A 35 6.50 19.86 7.28
N ALA A 36 5.68 19.79 8.33
CA ALA A 36 5.45 20.92 9.24
C ALA A 36 6.76 21.41 9.92
N GLU A 37 7.78 20.55 10.01
CA GLU A 37 9.12 20.92 10.48
C GLU A 37 9.72 22.08 9.68
N GLN A 38 9.46 22.15 8.38
CA GLN A 38 9.93 23.22 7.51
C GLN A 38 9.35 24.59 7.93
N TYR A 39 8.23 24.58 8.63
CA TYR A 39 7.59 25.77 9.19
C TYR A 39 7.93 25.98 10.68
N GLY A 40 8.87 25.21 11.24
CA GLY A 40 9.31 25.30 12.63
C GLY A 40 8.39 24.61 13.64
N ILE A 41 7.54 23.68 13.18
CA ILE A 41 6.65 22.89 14.03
C ILE A 41 7.27 21.49 14.21
N ASP A 42 7.57 21.10 15.44
CA ASP A 42 8.04 19.74 15.75
C ASP A 42 6.84 18.76 15.71
N PRO A 43 6.83 17.74 14.83
CA PRO A 43 5.78 16.73 14.72
C PRO A 43 5.53 15.97 16.02
N SER A 44 6.56 15.83 16.87
CA SER A 44 6.45 15.18 18.17
C SER A 44 5.75 16.06 19.22
N GLU A 45 5.71 17.37 19.00
CA GLU A 45 5.00 18.35 19.83
C GLU A 45 3.59 18.66 19.30
N VAL A 46 3.20 18.09 18.14
CA VAL A 46 1.87 18.28 17.57
C VAL A 46 0.82 17.64 18.46
N SER A 47 -0.22 18.42 18.76
CA SER A 47 -1.25 18.06 19.72
C SER A 47 -2.13 16.90 19.24
N GLU A 48 -2.73 16.19 20.20
CA GLU A 48 -3.83 15.23 19.95
C GLU A 48 -4.97 15.84 19.10
N GLU A 49 -5.08 17.17 19.07
CA GLU A 49 -6.04 17.89 18.24
C GLU A 49 -5.85 17.63 16.75
N TYR A 50 -4.61 17.51 16.25
CA TYR A 50 -4.36 17.18 14.84
C TYR A 50 -4.99 15.82 14.47
N TRP A 51 -4.77 14.80 15.30
CA TRP A 51 -5.31 13.47 15.07
C TRP A 51 -6.82 13.42 15.28
N SER A 52 -7.33 14.19 16.24
CA SER A 52 -8.78 14.37 16.45
C SER A 52 -9.46 15.00 15.23
N LEU A 53 -8.88 16.06 14.66
CA LEU A 53 -9.36 16.69 13.42
C LEU A 53 -9.21 15.75 12.20
N SER A 54 -8.27 14.81 12.25
CA SER A 54 -8.03 13.81 11.22
C SER A 54 -8.96 12.59 11.29
N GLN A 55 -9.77 12.43 12.35
CA GLN A 55 -10.62 11.25 12.53
C GLN A 55 -11.52 10.94 11.34
N ARG A 56 -12.06 11.97 10.66
CA ARG A 56 -12.89 11.75 9.46
C ARG A 56 -12.09 11.16 8.31
N HIS A 57 -10.83 11.57 8.13
CA HIS A 57 -9.94 11.02 7.13
C HIS A 57 -9.60 9.56 7.47
N LEU A 58 -9.26 9.27 8.72
CA LEU A 58 -8.90 7.92 9.18
C LEU A 58 -10.07 6.93 9.08
N THR A 59 -11.27 7.32 9.50
CA THR A 59 -12.48 6.50 9.36
C THR A 59 -12.88 6.26 7.90
N THR A 60 -12.69 7.26 7.03
CA THR A 60 -12.90 7.12 5.58
C THR A 60 -11.90 6.14 4.98
N ALA A 61 -10.61 6.28 5.30
CA ALA A 61 -9.56 5.39 4.82
C ALA A 61 -9.78 3.93 5.28
N LEU A 62 -10.22 3.71 6.53
CA LEU A 62 -10.57 2.38 7.02
C LEU A 62 -11.74 1.77 6.25
N THR A 63 -12.77 2.57 5.96
CA THR A 63 -13.95 2.13 5.20
C THR A 63 -13.58 1.77 3.76
N ILE A 64 -12.74 2.58 3.10
CA ILE A 64 -12.23 2.31 1.76
C ILE A 64 -11.36 1.05 1.77
N THR A 65 -10.52 0.86 2.79
CA THR A 65 -9.71 -0.36 2.98
C THR A 65 -10.61 -1.59 3.01
N GLN A 66 -11.68 -1.53 3.81
CA GLN A 66 -12.66 -2.61 3.92
C GLN A 66 -13.34 -2.92 2.59
N GLN A 67 -13.74 -1.90 1.83
CA GLN A 67 -14.32 -2.09 0.51
C GLN A 67 -13.34 -2.72 -0.50
N GLY A 68 -12.06 -2.32 -0.46
CA GLY A 68 -11.00 -2.91 -1.28
C GLY A 68 -10.80 -4.39 -0.97
N VAL A 69 -10.79 -4.75 0.32
CA VAL A 69 -10.69 -6.14 0.79
C VAL A 69 -11.91 -6.98 0.37
N GLU A 70 -13.13 -6.44 0.47
CA GLU A 70 -14.32 -7.13 -0.03
C GLU A 70 -14.22 -7.45 -1.52
N LEU A 71 -13.81 -6.48 -2.34
CA LEU A 71 -13.64 -6.69 -3.78
C LEU A 71 -12.57 -7.75 -4.05
N ALA A 72 -11.45 -7.72 -3.34
CA ALA A 72 -10.41 -8.75 -3.49
C ALA A 72 -10.94 -10.16 -3.14
N ILE A 73 -11.73 -10.31 -2.07
CA ILE A 73 -12.34 -11.62 -1.75
C ILE A 73 -13.36 -12.02 -2.84
N LYS A 74 -14.17 -11.08 -3.35
CA LYS A 74 -15.05 -11.33 -4.50
C LYS A 74 -14.26 -11.75 -5.75
N GLY A 75 -13.07 -11.21 -5.98
CA GLY A 75 -12.18 -11.62 -7.05
C GLY A 75 -11.73 -13.08 -6.93
N ARG A 76 -11.43 -13.56 -5.71
CA ARG A 76 -11.14 -14.98 -5.47
C ARG A 76 -12.36 -15.88 -5.72
N ILE A 77 -13.56 -15.45 -5.31
CA ILE A 77 -14.81 -16.18 -5.60
C ILE A 77 -15.07 -16.21 -7.12
N CYS A 78 -14.87 -15.07 -7.79
CA CYS A 78 -15.04 -14.91 -9.23
C CYS A 78 -14.11 -15.83 -10.03
N ALA A 79 -12.89 -16.05 -9.54
CA ALA A 79 -11.94 -16.98 -10.14
C ALA A 79 -12.42 -18.44 -10.13
N ILE A 80 -13.25 -18.82 -9.15
CA ILE A 80 -13.94 -20.12 -9.12
C ILE A 80 -15.11 -20.09 -10.11
N SER A 81 -16.02 -19.13 -9.91
CA SER A 81 -17.10 -18.84 -10.84
C SER A 81 -17.76 -17.49 -10.51
N PRO A 82 -17.92 -16.59 -11.49
CA PRO A 82 -18.59 -15.30 -11.26
C PRO A 82 -20.04 -15.46 -10.82
N TYR A 83 -20.71 -16.56 -11.18
CA TYR A 83 -22.13 -16.78 -10.83
C TYR A 83 -22.35 -17.12 -9.36
N ILE A 84 -21.30 -17.54 -8.62
CA ILE A 84 -21.36 -17.74 -7.17
C ILE A 84 -21.61 -16.41 -6.43
N LEU A 85 -21.26 -15.29 -7.05
CA LEU A 85 -21.51 -13.97 -6.49
C LEU A 85 -22.99 -13.58 -6.48
N ILE A 86 -23.88 -14.26 -7.21
CA ILE A 86 -25.30 -13.93 -7.26
C ILE A 86 -25.99 -14.45 -5.99
N SER A 87 -26.56 -13.55 -5.18
CA SER A 87 -27.14 -13.91 -3.88
C SER A 87 -28.61 -14.33 -3.95
N ASP A 88 -29.34 -13.83 -4.96
CA ASP A 88 -30.77 -14.08 -5.07
C ASP A 88 -31.08 -15.45 -5.64
N SER A 89 -32.18 -16.06 -5.18
CA SER A 89 -32.70 -17.30 -5.76
C SER A 89 -33.21 -17.07 -7.19
N PRO A 90 -33.20 -18.09 -8.08
CA PRO A 90 -33.66 -17.95 -9.46
C PRO A 90 -35.07 -17.34 -9.63
N SER A 91 -35.96 -17.53 -8.64
CA SER A 91 -37.30 -16.93 -8.61
C SER A 91 -37.34 -15.40 -8.52
N LYS A 92 -36.23 -14.77 -8.12
CA LYS A 92 -36.08 -13.31 -7.99
C LYS A 92 -35.23 -12.70 -9.10
N TRP A 93 -34.68 -13.51 -9.99
CA TRP A 93 -33.85 -13.01 -11.08
C TRP A 93 -34.69 -12.19 -12.06
N PRO A 94 -34.11 -11.17 -12.71
CA PRO A 94 -34.77 -10.45 -13.79
C PRO A 94 -35.20 -11.41 -14.91
N SER A 95 -36.35 -11.12 -15.52
CA SER A 95 -36.93 -12.00 -16.54
C SER A 95 -35.99 -12.12 -17.75
N PRO A 96 -35.52 -13.35 -18.10
CA PRO A 96 -34.66 -13.56 -19.26
C PRO A 96 -35.42 -13.50 -20.58
N TYR A 97 -36.76 -13.42 -20.54
CA TYR A 97 -37.61 -13.42 -21.73
C TYR A 97 -37.65 -12.05 -22.44
N ASN A 98 -37.08 -11.01 -21.82
CA ASN A 98 -36.94 -9.67 -22.41
C ASN A 98 -35.58 -9.45 -23.10
N GLY A 99 -34.76 -10.49 -23.23
CA GLY A 99 -33.46 -10.44 -23.90
C GLY A 99 -32.29 -10.81 -22.97
N SER A 100 -31.08 -10.42 -23.38
CA SER A 100 -29.87 -10.63 -22.59
C SER A 100 -29.88 -9.78 -21.32
N LEU A 101 -29.32 -10.31 -20.23
CA LEU A 101 -29.24 -9.66 -18.94
C LEU A 101 -27.81 -9.22 -18.66
N ASP A 102 -27.61 -7.99 -18.19
CA ASP A 102 -26.31 -7.53 -17.72
C ASP A 102 -26.03 -8.11 -16.32
N PHE A 103 -24.79 -8.50 -16.01
CA PHE A 103 -24.48 -9.06 -14.69
C PHE A 103 -24.73 -8.06 -13.54
N SER A 104 -24.58 -6.75 -13.77
CA SER A 104 -24.71 -5.70 -12.75
C SER A 104 -26.10 -5.58 -12.12
N ILE A 105 -27.14 -6.11 -12.77
CA ILE A 105 -28.52 -6.05 -12.25
C ILE A 105 -28.77 -7.10 -11.16
N PHE A 106 -27.91 -8.11 -11.05
CA PHE A 106 -28.07 -9.16 -10.05
C PHE A 106 -27.60 -8.65 -8.69
N ARG A 107 -28.39 -8.94 -7.66
CA ARG A 107 -27.93 -8.73 -6.29
C ARG A 107 -26.75 -9.65 -6.01
N THR A 108 -25.66 -9.07 -5.50
CA THR A 108 -24.46 -9.83 -5.15
C THR A 108 -24.40 -10.16 -3.66
N ILE A 109 -23.62 -11.19 -3.33
CA ILE A 109 -23.37 -11.64 -1.97
C ILE A 109 -22.89 -10.51 -1.06
N ASP A 110 -23.36 -10.55 0.18
CA ASP A 110 -23.02 -9.58 1.23
C ASP A 110 -21.63 -9.86 1.81
N ALA A 111 -20.98 -8.81 2.31
CA ALA A 111 -19.68 -8.87 2.96
C ALA A 111 -19.58 -9.95 4.05
N GLN A 112 -20.64 -10.13 4.83
CA GLN A 112 -20.66 -11.10 5.94
C GLN A 112 -20.59 -12.56 5.48
N ASP A 113 -21.00 -12.84 4.24
CA ASP A 113 -21.07 -14.19 3.68
C ASP A 113 -19.85 -14.52 2.81
N LEU A 114 -18.99 -13.54 2.48
CA LEU A 114 -17.89 -13.70 1.53
C LEU A 114 -16.93 -14.84 1.90
N ILE A 115 -16.43 -14.85 3.14
CA ILE A 115 -15.49 -15.87 3.62
C ILE A 115 -16.13 -17.26 3.52
N LYS A 116 -17.35 -17.40 4.06
CA LYS A 116 -18.07 -18.66 4.07
C LYS A 116 -18.31 -19.19 2.65
N VAL A 117 -18.74 -18.31 1.74
CA VAL A 117 -18.98 -18.67 0.33
C VAL A 117 -17.66 -19.09 -0.32
N HIS A 118 -16.60 -18.30 -0.19
CA HIS A 118 -15.29 -18.65 -0.72
C HIS A 118 -14.81 -20.02 -0.22
N ASP A 119 -14.77 -20.22 1.10
CA ASP A 119 -14.21 -21.43 1.72
C ASP A 119 -15.05 -22.68 1.47
N THR A 120 -16.33 -22.52 1.10
CA THR A 120 -17.18 -23.66 0.69
C THR A 120 -16.80 -24.21 -0.68
N PHE A 121 -16.33 -23.35 -1.59
CA PHE A 121 -16.04 -23.70 -2.98
C PHE A 121 -14.55 -23.70 -3.34
N SER A 122 -13.68 -23.20 -2.46
CA SER A 122 -12.24 -23.09 -2.67
C SER A 122 -11.48 -24.28 -2.08
N ASP A 123 -10.50 -24.80 -2.82
CA ASP A 123 -9.57 -25.81 -2.32
C ASP A 123 -8.56 -25.23 -1.30
N THR A 124 -8.43 -23.90 -1.25
CA THR A 124 -7.55 -23.17 -0.35
C THR A 124 -8.37 -22.18 0.50
N PRO A 125 -8.92 -22.63 1.64
CA PRO A 125 -9.70 -21.76 2.53
C PRO A 125 -8.82 -20.68 3.17
N PHE A 126 -9.44 -19.61 3.65
CA PHE A 126 -8.72 -18.58 4.39
C PHE A 126 -8.24 -19.08 5.75
N GLU A 127 -7.06 -18.63 6.15
CA GLU A 127 -6.53 -18.89 7.49
C GLU A 127 -7.33 -18.14 8.56
N GLY A 128 -7.47 -18.74 9.75
CA GLY A 128 -8.26 -18.17 10.84
C GLY A 128 -7.88 -16.73 11.21
N GLY A 129 -6.57 -16.42 11.21
CA GLY A 129 -6.11 -15.06 11.49
C GLY A 129 -6.59 -14.01 10.48
N PHE A 130 -6.72 -14.38 9.20
CA PHE A 130 -7.31 -13.51 8.18
C PHE A 130 -8.82 -13.36 8.39
N VAL A 131 -9.52 -14.45 8.67
CA VAL A 131 -10.97 -14.44 8.92
C VAL A 131 -11.32 -13.52 10.09
N ASP A 132 -10.58 -13.62 11.19
CA ASP A 132 -10.76 -12.78 12.37
C ASP A 132 -10.50 -11.31 12.06
N ALA A 133 -9.41 -11.01 11.34
CA ALA A 133 -9.07 -9.66 10.93
C ALA A 133 -10.13 -9.06 10.00
N PHE A 134 -10.64 -9.83 9.03
CA PHE A 134 -11.67 -9.37 8.10
C PHE A 134 -12.98 -9.06 8.82
N ASN A 135 -13.40 -9.94 9.74
CA ASN A 135 -14.59 -9.73 10.55
C ASN A 135 -14.46 -8.50 11.46
N ASN A 136 -13.30 -8.32 12.11
CA ASN A 136 -13.04 -7.13 12.92
C ASN A 136 -13.12 -5.84 12.09
N LEU A 137 -12.51 -5.84 10.89
CA LEU A 137 -12.57 -4.70 9.97
C LEU A 137 -14.01 -4.40 9.52
N ARG A 138 -14.80 -5.44 9.22
CA ARG A 138 -16.22 -5.30 8.85
C ARG A 138 -17.04 -4.72 10.00
N GLU A 139 -16.83 -5.18 11.22
CA GLU A 139 -17.50 -4.67 12.41
C GLU A 139 -17.16 -3.19 12.65
N LYS A 140 -15.87 -2.82 12.60
CA LYS A 140 -15.43 -1.42 12.68
C LYS A 140 -16.12 -0.55 11.61
N ARG A 141 -16.15 -1.00 10.34
CA ARG A 141 -16.83 -0.28 9.25
C ARG A 141 -18.33 -0.12 9.51
N ASN A 142 -19.00 -1.15 10.01
CA ASN A 142 -20.43 -1.07 10.32
C ASN A 142 -20.72 -0.07 11.44
N THR A 143 -19.88 -0.02 12.47
CA THR A 143 -19.97 1.00 13.51
C THR A 143 -19.81 2.41 12.91
N ILE A 144 -18.81 2.64 12.06
CA ILE A 144 -18.59 3.93 11.40
C ILE A 144 -19.80 4.35 10.55
N MET A 145 -20.33 3.44 9.73
CA MET A 145 -21.39 3.75 8.76
C MET A 145 -22.77 3.89 9.39
N HIS A 146 -23.10 3.08 10.39
CA HIS A 146 -24.45 3.01 10.95
C HIS A 146 -24.61 3.76 12.28
N SER A 147 -23.51 4.15 12.92
CA SER A 147 -23.57 4.91 14.17
C SER A 147 -22.58 6.07 14.14
N VAL A 148 -23.03 7.26 14.55
CA VAL A 148 -22.11 8.34 14.95
C VAL A 148 -21.57 8.00 16.34
N SER A 149 -20.88 6.87 16.45
CA SER A 149 -20.35 6.40 17.72
C SER A 149 -19.20 7.32 18.13
N LYS A 150 -19.38 8.03 19.25
CA LYS A 150 -18.32 8.83 19.87
C LYS A 150 -17.22 7.97 20.51
N SER A 151 -17.39 6.65 20.57
CA SER A 151 -16.47 5.74 21.26
C SER A 151 -15.51 5.01 20.32
N LEU A 152 -15.73 5.05 19.01
CA LEU A 152 -14.82 4.42 18.05
C LEU A 152 -13.82 5.46 17.58
N GLU A 153 -12.63 5.42 18.16
CA GLU A 153 -11.49 6.18 17.68
C GLU A 153 -10.69 5.29 16.73
N VAL A 154 -10.49 5.76 15.50
CA VAL A 154 -9.63 5.08 14.51
C VAL A 154 -8.30 5.78 14.51
N THR A 155 -7.22 5.04 14.76
CA THR A 155 -5.87 5.61 14.73
C THR A 155 -5.23 5.47 13.36
N PHE A 156 -4.19 6.26 13.09
CA PHE A 156 -3.33 6.08 11.91
C PHE A 156 -2.81 4.64 11.79
N ASN A 157 -2.33 4.08 12.91
CA ASN A 157 -1.77 2.74 12.96
C ASN A 157 -2.83 1.65 12.71
N ASP A 158 -4.08 1.85 13.12
CA ASP A 158 -5.18 0.94 12.81
C ASP A 158 -5.35 0.80 11.29
N VAL A 159 -5.41 1.93 10.57
CA VAL A 159 -5.61 1.93 9.12
C VAL A 159 -4.41 1.31 8.42
N LEU A 160 -3.20 1.80 8.72
CA LEU A 160 -1.98 1.37 8.06
C LEU A 160 -1.70 -0.13 8.28
N SER A 161 -1.79 -0.60 9.53
CA SER A 161 -1.52 -2.00 9.85
C SER A 161 -2.57 -2.94 9.25
N THR A 162 -3.84 -2.53 9.25
CA THR A 162 -4.91 -3.31 8.63
C THR A 162 -4.70 -3.40 7.12
N LEU A 163 -4.44 -2.28 6.45
CA LEU A 163 -4.21 -2.24 5.01
C LEU A 163 -3.04 -3.16 4.61
N LEU A 164 -1.88 -3.02 5.26
CA LEU A 164 -0.68 -3.80 4.93
C LEU A 164 -0.89 -5.30 5.20
N PHE A 165 -1.52 -5.65 6.32
CA PHE A 165 -1.86 -7.03 6.65
C PHE A 165 -2.79 -7.66 5.61
N MET A 166 -3.87 -6.95 5.26
CA MET A 166 -4.86 -7.43 4.31
C MET A 166 -4.28 -7.59 2.92
N HIS A 167 -3.52 -6.59 2.45
CA HIS A 167 -2.82 -6.65 1.17
C HIS A 167 -1.88 -7.85 1.11
N LYS A 168 -0.98 -8.00 2.09
CA LYS A 168 -0.01 -9.10 2.14
C LYS A 168 -0.69 -10.46 2.12
N THR A 169 -1.80 -10.62 2.84
CA THR A 169 -2.51 -11.91 2.90
C THR A 169 -3.27 -12.21 1.61
N LEU A 170 -3.86 -11.19 0.98
CA LEU A 170 -4.62 -11.35 -0.26
C LEU A 170 -3.72 -11.49 -1.50
N PHE A 171 -2.58 -10.80 -1.50
CA PHE A 171 -1.64 -10.69 -2.60
C PHE A 171 -0.20 -10.95 -2.12
N PRO A 172 0.14 -12.17 -1.67
CA PRO A 172 1.41 -12.46 -1.01
C PRO A 172 2.64 -12.30 -1.90
N ASN A 173 2.46 -12.31 -3.22
CA ASN A 173 3.54 -12.14 -4.19
C ASN A 173 3.72 -10.68 -4.63
N ASP A 174 2.82 -9.78 -4.24
CA ASP A 174 2.85 -8.39 -4.65
C ASP A 174 3.58 -7.55 -3.60
N SER A 175 4.46 -6.64 -4.04
CA SER A 175 4.99 -5.60 -3.17
C SER A 175 4.00 -4.44 -3.08
N TRP A 176 3.62 -4.10 -1.84
CA TRP A 176 2.75 -2.95 -1.61
C TRP A 176 3.36 -1.65 -2.14
N ALA A 177 4.65 -1.45 -1.91
CA ALA A 177 5.34 -0.23 -2.35
C ALA A 177 5.40 -0.13 -3.87
N ARG A 178 5.62 -1.24 -4.57
CA ARG A 178 5.55 -1.29 -6.04
C ARG A 178 4.15 -0.98 -6.55
N LEU A 179 3.13 -1.61 -5.95
CA LEU A 179 1.74 -1.35 -6.27
C LEU A 179 1.39 0.13 -6.08
N ARG A 180 1.81 0.75 -4.96
CA ARG A 180 1.60 2.18 -4.69
C ARG A 180 2.31 3.06 -5.72
N PHE A 181 3.56 2.75 -6.08
CA PHE A 181 4.30 3.46 -7.11
C PHE A 181 3.56 3.42 -8.46
N ASP A 182 3.11 2.24 -8.88
CA ASP A 182 2.35 2.08 -10.13
C ASP A 182 0.99 2.80 -10.07
N ALA A 183 0.35 2.87 -8.89
CA ALA A 183 -0.88 3.65 -8.71
C ALA A 183 -0.66 5.17 -8.86
N LEU A 184 0.45 5.70 -8.32
CA LEU A 184 0.84 7.10 -8.54
C LEU A 184 1.13 7.38 -10.02
N LYS A 185 1.86 6.47 -10.68
CA LYS A 185 2.13 6.53 -12.12
C LYS A 185 0.87 6.59 -12.98
N ASN A 186 -0.14 5.81 -12.61
CA ASN A 186 -1.41 5.75 -13.33
C ASN A 186 -2.44 6.81 -12.85
N SER A 187 -2.00 7.80 -12.06
CA SER A 187 -2.88 8.87 -11.59
C SER A 187 -3.15 9.90 -12.71
N PRO A 188 -4.30 10.59 -12.68
CA PRO A 188 -4.57 11.68 -13.63
C PRO A 188 -3.53 12.81 -13.58
N SER A 189 -2.86 13.02 -12.44
CA SER A 189 -1.83 14.06 -12.28
C SER A 189 -0.63 13.84 -13.20
N THR A 190 -0.34 12.58 -13.56
CA THR A 190 0.73 12.24 -14.51
C THR A 190 0.52 12.91 -15.86
N GLU A 191 -0.73 12.93 -16.35
CA GLU A 191 -1.10 13.61 -17.61
C GLU A 191 -1.02 15.15 -17.50
N LEU A 192 -0.97 15.68 -16.28
CA LEU A 192 -0.78 17.10 -15.99
C LEU A 192 0.70 17.47 -15.79
N GLY A 193 1.63 16.55 -16.05
CA GLY A 193 3.08 16.79 -15.97
C GLY A 193 3.69 16.47 -14.61
N SER A 194 2.99 15.81 -13.68
CA SER A 194 3.58 15.39 -12.40
C SER A 194 4.46 14.15 -12.50
N SER A 195 4.67 13.60 -13.70
CA SER A 195 5.42 12.34 -13.92
C SER A 195 6.83 12.36 -13.35
N GLU A 196 7.49 13.52 -13.37
CA GLU A 196 8.86 13.71 -12.88
C GLU A 196 8.96 13.69 -11.34
N LEU A 197 7.85 13.84 -10.63
CA LEU A 197 7.82 13.90 -9.15
C LEU A 197 7.39 12.59 -8.50
N ILE A 198 6.97 11.60 -9.28
CA ILE A 198 6.37 10.36 -8.77
C ILE A 198 7.36 9.57 -7.90
N THR A 199 8.62 9.50 -8.34
CA THR A 199 9.67 8.84 -7.56
C THR A 199 9.96 9.59 -6.27
N ASN A 200 9.90 10.93 -6.28
CA ASN A 200 10.03 11.73 -5.07
C ASN A 200 8.90 11.44 -4.08
N GLU A 201 7.65 11.53 -4.55
CA GLU A 201 6.44 11.29 -3.75
C GLU A 201 6.45 9.87 -3.14
N ALA A 202 6.67 8.84 -3.96
CA ALA A 202 6.67 7.46 -3.49
C ALA A 202 7.77 7.19 -2.45
N CYS A 203 8.97 7.75 -2.63
CA CYS A 203 10.04 7.59 -1.64
C CYS A 203 9.74 8.36 -0.36
N LEU A 204 9.20 9.57 -0.46
CA LEU A 204 8.90 10.39 0.72
C LEU A 204 7.78 9.77 1.55
N GLU A 205 6.69 9.33 0.92
CA GLU A 205 5.61 8.59 1.57
C GLU A 205 6.16 7.36 2.30
N LEU A 206 6.93 6.54 1.60
CA LEU A 206 7.44 5.30 2.16
C LEU A 206 8.46 5.54 3.27
N PHE A 207 9.25 6.61 3.19
CA PHE A 207 10.18 7.02 4.23
C PHE A 207 9.47 7.28 5.55
N TYR A 208 8.51 8.20 5.57
CA TYR A 208 7.79 8.53 6.81
C TYR A 208 7.01 7.32 7.33
N ILE A 209 6.45 6.49 6.45
CA ILE A 209 5.73 5.28 6.87
C ILE A 209 6.69 4.24 7.48
N ILE A 210 7.87 4.03 6.91
CA ILE A 210 8.90 3.17 7.49
C ILE A 210 9.32 3.72 8.85
N GLU A 211 9.47 5.03 9.00
CA GLU A 211 9.81 5.67 10.28
C GLU A 211 8.71 5.51 11.34
N ALA A 212 7.43 5.57 10.96
CA ALA A 212 6.30 5.35 11.85
C ALA A 212 6.12 3.88 12.29
N LEU A 213 6.53 2.91 11.47
CA LEU A 213 6.31 1.48 11.74
C LEU A 213 7.36 0.86 12.66
N GLN A 214 6.95 -0.21 13.35
CA GLN A 214 7.87 -1.01 14.15
C GLN A 214 8.82 -1.83 13.25
N PRO A 215 10.07 -2.11 13.69
CA PRO A 215 11.04 -2.85 12.88
C PRO A 215 10.54 -4.20 12.36
N ALA A 216 9.72 -4.91 13.14
CA ALA A 216 9.13 -6.18 12.73
C ALA A 216 8.17 -6.00 11.54
N GLN A 217 7.29 -4.99 11.60
CA GLN A 217 6.34 -4.67 10.52
C GLN A 217 7.08 -4.25 9.25
N VAL A 218 8.12 -3.42 9.39
CA VAL A 218 8.93 -2.98 8.24
C VAL A 218 9.60 -4.17 7.54
N LYS A 219 10.16 -5.10 8.32
CA LYS A 219 10.74 -6.32 7.77
C LYS A 219 9.69 -7.20 7.08
N GLU A 220 8.52 -7.30 7.68
CA GLU A 220 7.41 -8.12 7.20
C GLU A 220 6.79 -7.59 5.90
N TYR A 221 6.59 -6.28 5.77
CA TYR A 221 5.86 -5.67 4.66
C TYR A 221 6.75 -5.07 3.57
N PHE A 222 7.98 -4.67 3.90
CA PHE A 222 8.89 -4.00 2.96
C PHE A 222 10.20 -4.75 2.75
N LYS A 223 10.37 -5.94 3.34
CA LYS A 223 11.53 -6.83 3.17
C LYS A 223 12.88 -6.19 3.57
N ILE A 224 12.87 -5.10 4.34
CA ILE A 224 14.09 -4.43 4.84
C ILE A 224 14.24 -4.56 6.36
N ASP A 225 15.49 -4.54 6.83
CA ASP A 225 15.78 -4.39 8.24
C ASP A 225 15.97 -2.90 8.58
N LYS A 226 14.99 -2.32 9.29
CA LYS A 226 14.99 -0.90 9.70
C LYS A 226 16.25 -0.52 10.48
N LYS A 227 16.87 -1.46 11.21
CA LYS A 227 18.05 -1.19 12.03
C LYS A 227 19.35 -1.18 11.22
N LYS A 228 19.35 -1.69 9.98
CA LYS A 228 20.52 -1.63 9.11
C LYS A 228 20.69 -0.23 8.53
N ARG A 229 21.94 0.11 8.24
CA ARG A 229 22.30 1.38 7.57
C ARG A 229 21.53 1.55 6.27
N ALA A 230 21.00 2.75 6.12
CA ALA A 230 20.25 3.21 4.96
C ALA A 230 21.17 3.69 3.84
N TYR A 231 20.78 3.41 2.59
CA TYR A 231 21.45 3.86 1.39
C TYR A 231 20.46 4.43 0.38
N TYR A 232 20.96 5.26 -0.54
CA TYR A 232 20.26 5.60 -1.76
C TYR A 232 20.09 4.36 -2.64
N CYS A 233 18.93 4.28 -3.29
CA CYS A 233 18.73 3.33 -4.38
C CYS A 233 19.33 3.93 -5.65
N PRO A 234 20.16 3.19 -6.43
CA PRO A 234 20.77 3.75 -7.63
C PRO A 234 19.74 4.17 -8.68
N HIS A 235 18.60 3.48 -8.76
CA HIS A 235 17.53 3.79 -9.71
C HIS A 235 16.65 4.93 -9.20
N CYS A 236 16.05 4.80 -8.01
CA CYS A 236 15.13 5.81 -7.51
C CYS A 236 15.82 7.16 -7.26
N HIS A 237 17.10 7.16 -6.89
CA HIS A 237 17.87 8.41 -6.72
C HIS A 237 18.17 9.10 -8.05
N ASP A 238 18.39 8.34 -9.11
CA ASP A 238 18.65 8.90 -10.45
C ASP A 238 17.37 9.41 -11.11
N GLU A 239 16.25 8.69 -10.94
CA GLU A 239 14.95 9.09 -11.48
C GLU A 239 14.29 10.24 -10.70
N ALA A 240 14.61 10.41 -9.42
CA ALA A 240 14.03 11.47 -8.61
C ALA A 240 14.39 12.86 -9.17
N SER A 241 13.38 13.73 -9.26
CA SER A 241 13.60 15.13 -9.65
C SER A 241 14.46 15.84 -8.61
N ARG A 242 15.46 16.57 -9.12
CA ARG A 242 16.35 17.44 -8.33
C ARG A 242 15.70 18.78 -7.99
N ASP A 243 14.56 19.11 -8.61
CA ASP A 243 13.83 20.34 -8.35
C ASP A 243 12.94 20.22 -7.10
N TYR A 244 12.80 19.01 -6.56
CA TYR A 244 12.01 18.70 -5.37
C TYR A 244 12.79 18.97 -4.06
N GLY A 245 13.27 20.21 -3.87
CA GLY A 245 13.91 20.65 -2.62
C GLY A 245 15.05 19.75 -2.10
N ASP A 246 15.25 19.72 -0.77
CA ASP A 246 16.23 18.86 -0.08
C ASP A 246 15.74 17.39 0.01
N TYR A 247 15.55 16.77 -1.15
CA TYR A 247 15.14 15.37 -1.26
C TYR A 247 16.31 14.41 -0.94
N GLU A 248 16.27 13.77 0.24
CA GLU A 248 17.28 12.78 0.66
C GLU A 248 16.76 11.42 1.23
N PRO A 249 15.62 10.82 0.82
CA PRO A 249 15.20 9.55 1.40
C PRO A 249 16.16 8.38 1.10
N LYS A 250 16.83 7.87 2.13
CA LYS A 250 17.65 6.64 2.05
C LYS A 250 16.83 5.43 2.48
N LEU A 251 16.31 4.69 1.50
CA LEU A 251 15.39 3.57 1.74
C LEU A 251 16.00 2.20 1.47
N ALA A 252 17.04 2.13 0.64
CA ALA A 252 17.66 0.88 0.30
C ALA A 252 18.49 0.32 1.46
N ARG A 253 18.64 -1.02 1.52
CA ARG A 253 19.42 -1.74 2.54
C ARG A 253 20.22 -2.86 1.89
N LEU A 254 21.40 -3.15 2.42
CA LEU A 254 22.14 -4.36 2.04
C LEU A 254 21.38 -5.59 2.55
N THR A 255 21.20 -6.57 1.66
CA THR A 255 20.44 -7.79 1.97
C THR A 255 21.12 -8.58 3.10
N MET A 256 22.44 -8.52 3.15
CA MET A 256 23.30 -9.23 4.09
C MET A 256 24.19 -8.24 4.87
N PRO A 257 24.36 -8.38 6.20
CA PRO A 257 25.21 -7.48 7.01
C PRO A 257 26.72 -7.64 6.79
N GLN A 258 27.16 -8.62 6.01
CA GLN A 258 28.56 -8.93 5.76
C GLN A 258 29.25 -7.83 4.93
N ALA A 259 30.52 -7.56 5.23
CA ALA A 259 31.34 -6.60 4.48
C ALA A 259 31.47 -6.94 2.98
N THR A 260 31.25 -8.21 2.62
CA THR A 260 31.27 -8.73 1.25
C THR A 260 29.90 -8.70 0.56
N CYS A 261 28.83 -8.27 1.25
CA CYS A 261 27.51 -8.18 0.64
C CYS A 261 27.53 -7.18 -0.50
N ASN A 262 27.30 -7.67 -1.71
CA ASN A 262 27.29 -6.91 -2.95
C ASN A 262 25.87 -6.72 -3.52
N ILE A 263 24.83 -7.02 -2.73
CA ILE A 263 23.44 -6.85 -3.15
C ILE A 263 22.75 -5.81 -2.25
N LEU A 264 22.21 -4.79 -2.90
CA LEU A 264 21.42 -3.74 -2.29
C LEU A 264 19.97 -3.89 -2.74
N TYR A 265 19.04 -4.02 -1.79
CA TYR A 265 17.61 -4.11 -2.08
C TYR A 265 16.93 -2.77 -1.78
N CYS A 266 16.04 -2.33 -2.68
CA CYS A 266 15.22 -1.13 -2.50
C CYS A 266 13.74 -1.50 -2.30
N PRO A 267 13.12 -1.06 -1.19
CA PRO A 267 11.71 -1.36 -0.93
C PRO A 267 10.74 -0.59 -1.85
N VAL A 268 11.15 0.51 -2.50
CA VAL A 268 10.27 1.35 -3.33
C VAL A 268 10.02 0.70 -4.69
N CYS A 269 11.11 0.43 -5.44
CA CYS A 269 11.01 -0.24 -6.74
C CYS A 269 10.84 -1.77 -6.62
N ASP A 270 11.07 -2.34 -5.43
CA ASP A 270 11.08 -3.79 -5.15
C ASP A 270 12.15 -4.55 -5.96
N ASP A 271 13.31 -3.90 -6.17
CA ASP A 271 14.42 -4.43 -6.96
C ASP A 271 15.72 -4.58 -6.16
N GLU A 272 16.58 -5.48 -6.65
CA GLU A 272 17.93 -5.71 -6.16
C GLU A 272 18.97 -5.18 -7.14
N TYR A 273 20.03 -4.57 -6.60
CA TYR A 273 21.10 -3.96 -7.37
C TYR A 273 22.45 -4.49 -6.91
N GLU A 274 23.29 -4.84 -7.87
CA GLU A 274 24.68 -5.16 -7.60
C GLU A 274 25.45 -3.89 -7.24
N VAL A 275 26.26 -3.98 -6.18
CA VAL A 275 27.09 -2.89 -5.65
C VAL A 275 28.49 -3.38 -5.34
N GLU A 276 29.47 -2.51 -5.56
CA GLU A 276 30.85 -2.73 -5.19
C GLU A 276 31.14 -2.24 -3.77
N ARG A 277 32.04 -2.95 -3.09
CA ARG A 277 32.47 -2.68 -1.72
C ARG A 277 33.80 -1.95 -1.72
N THR A 278 33.81 -0.76 -2.28
CA THR A 278 34.97 0.11 -2.46
C THR A 278 34.72 1.47 -1.82
N ASP A 279 35.76 2.08 -1.25
CA ASP A 279 35.63 3.37 -0.56
C ASP A 279 35.30 4.50 -1.54
N CYS A 280 34.44 5.42 -1.10
CA CYS A 280 34.07 6.59 -1.88
C CYS A 280 35.26 7.54 -2.06
N THR A 281 35.62 7.83 -3.31
CA THR A 281 36.73 8.73 -3.66
C THR A 281 36.27 10.14 -4.06
N LYS A 282 34.99 10.49 -3.84
CA LYS A 282 34.44 11.78 -4.28
C LYS A 282 34.87 12.90 -3.32
N GLU A 283 35.83 13.69 -3.77
CA GLU A 283 36.45 14.76 -2.96
C GLU A 283 35.53 15.98 -2.73
N TYR A 284 34.57 16.24 -3.61
CA TYR A 284 33.73 17.45 -3.58
C TYR A 284 32.61 17.44 -2.51
N VAL A 285 32.43 16.33 -1.79
CA VAL A 285 31.41 16.19 -0.73
C VAL A 285 32.04 16.25 0.67
N GLY A 286 33.35 16.54 0.77
CA GLY A 286 34.13 16.30 1.98
C GLY A 286 34.42 14.81 2.17
N TYR A 287 34.87 14.41 3.38
CA TYR A 287 35.18 13.01 3.67
C TYR A 287 33.89 12.17 3.75
N CYS A 288 33.59 11.40 2.69
CA CYS A 288 32.47 10.46 2.67
C CYS A 288 32.90 9.08 3.20
N PRO A 289 32.35 8.58 4.33
CA PRO A 289 32.66 7.25 4.86
C PRO A 289 31.89 6.13 4.13
N GLY A 290 31.42 6.39 2.91
CA GLY A 290 30.62 5.46 2.12
C GLY A 290 31.52 4.42 1.45
N ASN A 291 31.09 3.15 1.45
CA ASN A 291 31.80 2.05 0.79
C ASN A 291 30.86 1.15 -0.02
N VAL A 292 29.79 1.75 -0.55
CA VAL A 292 28.79 1.07 -1.38
C VAL A 292 28.67 1.88 -2.65
N ILE A 293 29.22 1.35 -3.73
CA ILE A 293 29.26 2.01 -5.03
C ILE A 293 28.36 1.24 -5.99
N SER A 294 27.46 1.92 -6.71
CA SER A 294 26.65 1.28 -7.73
C SER A 294 27.49 0.87 -8.94
N SER A 295 26.96 0.00 -9.78
CA SER A 295 27.54 -0.33 -11.09
C SER A 295 27.76 0.90 -11.99
N TYR A 296 27.04 2.00 -11.73
CA TYR A 296 27.18 3.28 -12.43
C TYR A 296 28.25 4.20 -11.84
N GLY A 297 28.95 3.78 -10.78
CA GLY A 297 30.03 4.54 -10.14
C GLY A 297 29.58 5.60 -9.14
N SER A 298 28.30 5.63 -8.78
CA SER A 298 27.76 6.54 -7.75
C SER A 298 27.85 5.92 -6.36
N CYS A 299 28.20 6.70 -5.35
CA CYS A 299 28.21 6.25 -3.97
C CYS A 299 26.81 6.25 -3.38
N MET A 300 26.31 5.09 -2.94
CA MET A 300 24.97 4.94 -2.37
C MET A 300 24.83 5.55 -0.96
N THR A 301 25.90 6.13 -0.41
CA THR A 301 25.87 6.86 0.86
C THR A 301 25.63 8.36 0.66
N CYS A 302 26.33 8.99 -0.28
CA CYS A 302 26.24 10.43 -0.54
C CYS A 302 25.49 10.78 -1.83
N GLY A 303 25.17 9.81 -2.69
CA GLY A 303 24.41 10.02 -3.92
C GLY A 303 25.23 10.58 -5.09
N HIS A 304 26.57 10.47 -5.05
CA HIS A 304 27.50 11.16 -5.96
C HIS A 304 28.57 10.26 -6.59
#